data_AF-A0AAP0PDA8-F1
#
_entry.id   AF-A0AAP0PDA8-F1
#
_cell.length_a   1.000
_cell.length_b   1.000
_cell.length_c   1.000
_cell.angle_alpha   90.00
_cell.angle_beta   90.00
_cell.angle_gamma   90.00
#
_symmetry.space_group_name_H-M   'P 1'
#
loop_
_entity.id
_entity.type
_entity.pdbx_description
1 polymer ?
#
loop_
_entity_poly.entity_id
_entity_poly.type
_entity_poly.pdbx_seq_one_letter_code
_entity_poly.pdbx_strand_id
1 'polypeptide(L)'
;MASATINLPRPASASASTSPSPSPSPSQRSTTPRRPLSTALPVRKIPGDTGIPLISPIRDRLDYFYFKGRDNYFKSQIQKLQSTVFRTNMPPGPFISTDPRVIALLDAHSFPTLFDLDKVDKSDVFTGTYTPHLSLTGGHRVLSYLDPTDPKHTPSKTSFSTSSCPPATTSSPNSTPHSDAYSTNSNPTLPPKAKWACFNFIARSLFNTDPSETDLGTDGPSLIQKWVLFQLSPVLSLGLPWFIEDPLIHTFRLPPFLVKKDYERLYNFFNKASSKVLDEAEKMGLDRDEACHNILFATCFNTFGGFKVFFPTLFKWLGRSGSNLHSKLAAEIRGAVKSNGGSVTMAAMEQMPLMKSAVYEAFRVEPPVPLQYGRAKRDLVVESHDASFEVNRGEMLFGFQPFATRDSRIFERAEEYVAERFVGEEGESLLKYVLWSNGRETDNPTVDNKQCAGKDLVVLASRLLVVELFLRYDSFDIEVGKSPIGLAITITSLKRASSVKFANTTYGYMKWTVGPRDEYNCTTQAVGIGVDELVMCELESYSGQVKL
;
A
#
# COMPACT_ATOMS: atom_id res chain seq x y z
N MET A 1 -44.88 -47.94 8.97
CA MET A 1 -45.38 -49.22 9.51
C MET A 1 -44.59 -49.50 10.78
N ALA A 2 -45.13 -49.16 11.95
CA ALA A 2 -45.89 -50.08 12.83
C ALA A 2 -44.97 -51.21 13.33
N SER A 3 -44.42 -51.07 14.54
CA SER A 3 -44.92 -51.64 15.80
C SER A 3 -44.66 -53.15 15.93
N ALA A 4 -43.91 -53.56 16.96
CA ALA A 4 -44.39 -54.54 17.92
C ALA A 4 -43.42 -54.74 19.10
N THR A 5 -44.02 -54.60 20.27
CA THR A 5 -43.56 -54.79 21.65
C THR A 5 -43.41 -56.27 22.02
N ILE A 6 -42.50 -56.60 22.96
CA ILE A 6 -42.64 -57.77 23.84
C ILE A 6 -42.33 -57.33 25.28
N ASN A 7 -43.13 -57.87 26.21
CA ASN A 7 -43.38 -57.35 27.56
C ASN A 7 -43.19 -58.48 28.59
N LEU A 8 -42.78 -58.08 29.81
CA LEU A 8 -43.04 -58.67 31.15
C LEU A 8 -42.19 -59.87 31.64
N PRO A 9 -42.08 -60.14 32.97
CA PRO A 9 -42.81 -59.54 34.11
C PRO A 9 -41.98 -59.08 35.34
N ARG A 10 -42.63 -58.24 36.16
CA ARG A 10 -42.32 -57.91 37.58
C ARG A 10 -43.18 -58.79 38.51
N PRO A 11 -42.78 -58.98 39.78
CA PRO A 11 -43.60 -58.49 40.90
C PRO A 11 -42.70 -57.91 42.02
N ALA A 12 -43.10 -57.19 43.06
CA ALA A 12 -44.38 -56.92 43.71
C ALA A 12 -44.33 -55.53 44.38
N SER A 13 -45.50 -55.03 44.76
CA SER A 13 -45.73 -53.77 45.48
C SER A 13 -45.45 -53.88 46.99
N ALA A 14 -45.09 -52.75 47.61
CA ALA A 14 -45.78 -52.23 48.79
C ALA A 14 -45.24 -50.83 49.15
N SER A 15 -46.17 -49.88 49.15
CA SER A 15 -46.06 -48.50 49.59
C SER A 15 -46.30 -48.39 51.10
N ALA A 16 -45.51 -47.58 51.80
CA ALA A 16 -45.96 -46.88 53.00
C ALA A 16 -45.09 -45.64 53.26
N SER A 17 -45.74 -44.48 53.15
CA SER A 17 -45.31 -43.15 53.55
C SER A 17 -45.44 -42.94 55.05
N THR A 18 -44.47 -42.32 55.72
CA THR A 18 -44.66 -41.19 56.66
C THR A 18 -43.33 -40.64 57.20
N SER A 19 -43.13 -39.34 57.02
CA SER A 19 -42.10 -38.41 57.55
C SER A 19 -42.31 -38.13 59.07
N PRO A 20 -41.47 -37.34 59.81
CA PRO A 20 -40.35 -36.46 59.40
C PRO A 20 -39.03 -36.51 60.24
N SER A 21 -37.97 -35.98 59.59
CA SER A 21 -36.76 -35.22 60.01
C SER A 21 -36.56 -34.80 61.49
N PRO A 22 -35.31 -34.60 62.02
CA PRO A 22 -34.26 -33.79 61.37
C PRO A 22 -32.78 -34.25 61.44
N SER A 23 -32.08 -33.96 60.32
CA SER A 23 -30.71 -33.44 60.11
C SER A 23 -29.49 -34.13 60.76
N PRO A 24 -28.45 -34.42 59.93
CA PRO A 24 -27.28 -33.53 59.95
C PRO A 24 -26.69 -33.18 58.56
N SER A 25 -25.94 -32.08 58.58
CA SER A 25 -25.45 -31.23 57.50
C SER A 25 -24.39 -31.83 56.55
N PRO A 26 -24.18 -31.25 55.35
CA PRO A 26 -23.57 -31.93 54.21
C PRO A 26 -22.07 -31.63 54.00
N SER A 27 -21.31 -32.67 53.69
CA SER A 27 -19.96 -32.60 53.12
C SER A 27 -20.02 -32.26 51.62
N GLN A 28 -19.38 -31.16 51.24
CA GLN A 28 -19.39 -30.56 49.90
C GLN A 28 -18.68 -31.42 48.84
N ARG A 29 -19.34 -31.59 47.69
CA ARG A 29 -18.79 -32.09 46.43
C ARG A 29 -17.82 -31.07 45.83
N SER A 30 -16.60 -31.50 45.52
CA SER A 30 -15.66 -30.78 44.68
C SER A 30 -15.99 -30.98 43.20
N THR A 31 -16.83 -30.11 42.64
CA THR A 31 -16.96 -29.95 41.19
C THR A 31 -16.01 -28.85 40.74
N THR A 32 -14.83 -29.23 40.25
CA THR A 32 -13.92 -28.30 39.57
C THR A 32 -14.44 -28.05 38.14
N PRO A 33 -14.70 -26.79 37.72
CA PRO A 33 -14.90 -26.49 36.32
C PRO A 33 -13.55 -26.62 35.60
N ARG A 34 -13.48 -27.44 34.55
CA ARG A 34 -12.32 -27.48 33.64
C ARG A 34 -12.24 -26.13 32.91
N ARG A 35 -11.42 -25.22 33.44
CA ARG A 35 -11.06 -23.95 32.80
C ARG A 35 -10.49 -24.26 31.40
N PRO A 36 -10.84 -23.54 30.33
CA PRO A 36 -10.07 -23.61 29.11
C PRO A 36 -8.64 -23.20 29.46
N LEU A 37 -7.65 -24.02 29.09
CA LEU A 37 -6.26 -23.60 29.09
C LEU A 37 -6.14 -22.50 28.03
N SER A 38 -6.33 -21.23 28.42
CA SER A 38 -5.78 -20.13 27.65
C SER A 38 -4.27 -20.26 27.79
N THR A 39 -3.61 -20.83 26.79
CA THR A 39 -2.15 -20.81 26.70
C THR A 39 -1.74 -19.38 26.36
N ALA A 40 -1.74 -18.50 27.36
CA ALA A 40 -1.17 -17.17 27.24
C ALA A 40 0.30 -17.33 26.82
N LEU A 41 0.72 -16.58 25.81
CA LEU A 41 2.10 -16.61 25.34
C LEU A 41 3.05 -16.20 26.48
N PRO A 42 4.26 -16.77 26.54
CA PRO A 42 5.23 -16.40 27.55
C PRO A 42 5.64 -14.94 27.38
N VAL A 43 5.59 -14.17 28.47
CA VAL A 43 6.11 -12.80 28.50
C VAL A 43 7.64 -12.85 28.44
N ARG A 44 8.24 -12.13 27.48
CA ARG A 44 9.69 -12.03 27.31
C ARG A 44 10.12 -10.58 27.30
N LYS A 45 11.33 -10.31 27.80
CA LYS A 45 11.99 -9.03 27.59
C LYS A 45 12.29 -8.86 26.10
N ILE A 46 12.06 -7.67 25.54
CA ILE A 46 12.41 -7.37 24.15
C ILE A 46 13.94 -7.48 23.99
N PRO A 47 14.45 -8.39 23.13
CA PRO A 47 15.87 -8.55 22.89
C PRO A 47 16.43 -7.42 22.01
N GLY A 48 17.77 -7.34 21.94
CA GLY A 48 18.48 -6.29 21.20
C GLY A 48 18.81 -5.07 22.06
N ASP A 49 19.72 -4.24 21.56
CA ASP A 49 20.17 -2.99 22.17
C ASP A 49 20.42 -1.94 21.08
N THR A 50 20.53 -0.67 21.49
CA THR A 50 20.79 0.46 20.58
C THR A 50 22.23 0.96 20.67
N GLY A 51 23.08 0.24 21.40
CA GLY A 51 24.49 0.50 21.62
C GLY A 51 24.85 1.91 22.12
N ILE A 52 26.02 2.40 21.69
CA ILE A 52 26.62 3.65 22.13
C ILE A 52 26.01 4.82 21.34
N PRO A 53 25.56 5.90 21.99
CA PRO A 53 25.04 7.09 21.31
C PRO A 53 25.99 7.61 20.21
N LEU A 54 25.42 8.11 19.12
CA LEU A 54 26.11 8.55 17.88
C LEU A 54 26.80 7.41 17.10
N ILE A 55 27.59 6.56 17.74
CA ILE A 55 28.39 5.54 17.07
C ILE A 55 27.50 4.41 16.53
N SER A 56 26.65 3.83 17.39
CA SER A 56 25.81 2.69 17.01
C SER A 56 24.78 3.04 15.94
N PRO A 57 24.05 4.17 16.02
CA PRO A 57 23.15 4.59 14.94
C PRO A 57 23.84 4.77 13.58
N ILE A 58 25.06 5.33 13.55
CA ILE A 58 25.84 5.46 12.30
C ILE A 58 26.20 4.06 11.77
N ARG A 59 26.73 3.18 12.62
CA ARG A 59 27.06 1.81 12.22
C ARG A 59 25.84 1.07 11.66
N ASP A 60 24.71 1.11 12.35
CA ASP A 60 23.48 0.42 11.94
C ASP A 60 22.94 1.01 10.63
N ARG A 61 23.03 2.34 10.44
CA ARG A 61 22.71 3.01 9.18
C ARG A 61 23.61 2.55 8.03
N LEU A 62 24.91 2.41 8.26
CA LEU A 62 25.84 1.93 7.24
C LEU A 62 25.60 0.45 6.89
N ASP A 63 25.31 -0.39 7.89
CA ASP A 63 24.90 -1.79 7.67
C ASP A 63 23.59 -1.86 6.86
N TYR A 64 22.61 -1.02 7.20
CA TYR A 64 21.31 -0.95 6.54
C TYR A 64 21.42 -0.57 5.06
N PHE A 65 22.19 0.47 4.72
CA PHE A 65 22.29 0.94 3.34
C PHE A 65 23.35 0.21 2.51
N TYR A 66 24.52 -0.09 3.08
CA TYR A 66 25.71 -0.38 2.29
C TYR A 66 26.30 -1.78 2.55
N PHE A 67 26.52 -2.15 3.82
CA PHE A 67 27.31 -3.36 4.10
C PHE A 67 26.49 -4.66 4.13
N LYS A 68 25.23 -4.60 4.58
CA LYS A 68 24.31 -5.75 4.57
C LYS A 68 23.18 -5.55 3.58
N GLY A 69 22.68 -4.32 3.49
CA GLY A 69 21.42 -4.01 2.83
C GLY A 69 20.23 -4.30 3.74
N ARG A 70 19.14 -3.54 3.54
CA ARG A 70 17.94 -3.53 4.39
C ARG A 70 17.41 -4.92 4.78
N ASP A 71 17.14 -5.77 3.80
CA ASP A 71 16.50 -7.07 4.07
C ASP A 71 17.44 -7.99 4.88
N ASN A 72 18.73 -8.03 4.52
CA ASN A 72 19.71 -8.84 5.25
C ASN A 72 20.04 -8.27 6.63
N TYR A 73 19.98 -6.95 6.80
CA TYR A 73 20.09 -6.31 8.10
C TYR A 73 19.05 -6.91 9.06
N PHE A 74 17.77 -6.88 8.70
CA PHE A 74 16.71 -7.44 9.54
C PHE A 74 16.79 -8.97 9.68
N LYS A 75 17.06 -9.72 8.61
CA LYS A 75 17.23 -11.20 8.69
C LYS A 75 18.34 -11.58 9.67
N SER A 76 19.47 -10.88 9.62
CA SER A 76 20.60 -11.14 10.52
C SER A 76 20.25 -10.84 11.99
N GLN A 77 19.46 -9.81 12.25
CA GLN A 77 19.00 -9.48 13.61
C GLN A 77 17.99 -10.50 14.14
N ILE A 78 17.04 -10.95 13.31
CA ILE A 78 16.10 -12.03 13.68
C ILE A 78 16.87 -13.30 14.04
N GLN A 79 17.84 -13.69 13.20
CA GLN A 79 18.64 -14.90 13.45
C GLN A 79 19.50 -14.75 14.71
N LYS A 80 20.12 -13.60 14.95
CA LYS A 80 20.95 -13.36 16.14
C LYS A 80 20.13 -13.38 17.43
N LEU A 81 18.95 -12.76 17.41
CA LEU A 81 18.13 -12.53 18.60
C LEU A 81 17.06 -13.60 18.80
N GLN A 82 16.86 -14.49 17.82
CA GLN A 82 15.82 -15.52 17.81
C GLN A 82 14.43 -14.92 18.11
N SER A 83 14.15 -13.77 17.50
CA SER A 83 12.91 -13.01 17.72
C SER A 83 12.58 -12.13 16.51
N THR A 84 11.30 -12.04 16.17
CA THR A 84 10.74 -11.10 15.18
C THR A 84 10.38 -9.74 15.80
N VAL A 85 10.47 -9.63 17.13
CA VAL A 85 10.30 -8.38 17.87
C VAL A 85 11.60 -8.05 18.62
N PHE A 86 12.23 -6.92 18.30
CA PHE A 86 13.51 -6.54 18.91
C PHE A 86 13.82 -5.05 18.83
N ARG A 87 14.75 -4.58 19.68
CA ARG A 87 15.28 -3.21 19.68
C ARG A 87 16.37 -3.04 18.63
N THR A 88 16.33 -1.92 17.91
CA THR A 88 17.32 -1.55 16.89
C THR A 88 17.36 -0.04 16.70
N ASN A 89 18.43 0.49 16.11
CA ASN A 89 18.41 1.83 15.51
C ASN A 89 17.85 1.74 14.07
N MET A 90 17.23 2.83 13.61
CA MET A 90 16.82 3.03 12.21
C MET A 90 17.42 4.33 11.65
N PRO A 91 17.79 4.36 10.36
CA PRO A 91 18.13 5.61 9.67
C PRO A 91 17.01 6.66 9.82
N PRO A 92 17.30 7.97 9.79
CA PRO A 92 18.57 8.59 9.37
C PRO A 92 19.46 9.14 10.51
N GLY A 93 19.27 8.71 11.77
CA GLY A 93 20.04 9.28 12.90
C GLY A 93 21.56 9.31 12.68
N PRO A 94 22.30 10.24 13.32
CA PRO A 94 21.87 11.03 14.48
C PRO A 94 21.48 12.49 14.22
N PHE A 95 22.02 13.18 13.22
CA PHE A 95 21.81 14.64 13.09
C PHE A 95 20.46 15.01 12.45
N ILE A 96 19.87 14.10 11.66
CA ILE A 96 18.57 14.31 11.02
C ILE A 96 17.43 13.83 11.92
N SER A 97 17.66 12.73 12.64
CA SER A 97 16.75 12.13 13.61
C SER A 97 17.41 12.11 14.99
N THR A 98 16.83 12.85 15.93
CA THR A 98 17.33 12.99 17.30
C THR A 98 17.14 11.73 18.15
N ASP A 99 16.23 10.84 17.75
CA ASP A 99 16.04 9.54 18.39
C ASP A 99 15.81 8.43 17.34
N PRO A 100 16.87 7.72 16.93
CA PRO A 100 16.78 6.64 15.94
C PRO A 100 16.29 5.31 16.52
N ARG A 101 16.04 5.23 17.84
CA ARG A 101 15.77 3.96 18.53
C ARG A 101 14.33 3.53 18.30
N VAL A 102 14.15 2.26 17.91
CA VAL A 102 12.83 1.67 17.66
C VAL A 102 12.73 0.25 18.20
N ILE A 103 11.49 -0.23 18.32
CA ILE A 103 11.16 -1.65 18.48
C ILE A 103 10.61 -2.14 17.14
N ALA A 104 11.36 -3.02 16.47
CA ALA A 104 10.98 -3.64 15.21
C ALA A 104 9.92 -4.72 15.44
N LEU A 105 8.87 -4.75 14.61
CA LEU A 105 7.77 -5.70 14.57
C LEU A 105 7.76 -6.38 13.19
N LEU A 106 8.32 -7.59 13.09
CA LEU A 106 8.71 -8.20 11.81
C LEU A 106 7.93 -9.47 11.46
N ASP A 107 6.78 -9.70 12.09
CA ASP A 107 5.89 -10.84 11.83
C ASP A 107 4.43 -10.38 11.68
N ALA A 108 3.61 -11.21 11.04
CA ALA A 108 2.22 -10.89 10.73
C ALA A 108 1.32 -10.72 11.97
N HIS A 109 1.74 -11.24 13.13
CA HIS A 109 0.97 -11.16 14.37
C HIS A 109 1.23 -9.85 15.12
N SER A 110 2.50 -9.44 15.22
CA SER A 110 2.88 -8.21 15.92
C SER A 110 2.63 -6.94 15.11
N PHE A 111 2.85 -6.99 13.79
CA PHE A 111 2.80 -5.84 12.88
C PHE A 111 1.47 -5.04 12.93
N PRO A 112 0.28 -5.67 12.96
CA PRO A 112 -0.99 -4.94 13.00
C PRO A 112 -1.18 -3.99 14.19
N THR A 113 -0.35 -4.08 15.24
CA THR A 113 -0.30 -3.08 16.33
C THR A 113 -0.12 -1.65 15.78
N LEU A 114 0.56 -1.50 14.64
CA LEU A 114 0.80 -0.21 13.97
C LEU A 114 -0.45 0.45 13.35
N PHE A 115 -1.57 -0.28 13.30
CA PHE A 115 -2.85 0.19 12.79
C PHE A 115 -3.83 0.58 13.91
N ASP A 116 -3.58 0.11 15.13
CA ASP A 116 -4.45 0.32 16.29
C ASP A 116 -4.19 1.69 16.91
N LEU A 117 -5.04 2.67 16.58
CA LEU A 117 -4.83 4.06 17.00
C LEU A 117 -5.21 4.34 18.45
N ASP A 118 -5.80 3.36 19.17
CA ASP A 118 -5.91 3.39 20.63
C ASP A 118 -4.58 3.01 21.30
N LYS A 119 -3.68 2.38 20.56
CA LYS A 119 -2.34 1.97 21.00
C LYS A 119 -1.24 2.88 20.49
N VAL A 120 -1.32 3.34 19.24
CA VAL A 120 -0.24 4.12 18.61
C VAL A 120 -0.68 5.52 18.18
N ASP A 121 0.23 6.47 18.35
CA ASP A 121 0.17 7.83 17.81
C ASP A 121 0.91 7.87 16.47
N LYS A 122 0.29 8.54 15.50
CA LYS A 122 0.78 8.63 14.12
C LYS A 122 1.20 10.05 13.74
N SER A 123 1.39 10.93 14.72
CA SER A 123 1.85 12.30 14.51
C SER A 123 3.30 12.31 14.05
N ASP A 124 3.55 12.94 12.90
CA ASP A 124 4.89 13.25 12.38
C ASP A 124 5.81 12.04 12.10
N VAL A 125 5.27 10.81 12.08
CA VAL A 125 6.02 9.56 11.86
C VAL A 125 5.90 8.99 10.43
N PHE A 126 5.30 9.73 9.49
CA PHE A 126 5.09 9.25 8.11
C PHE A 126 6.39 8.87 7.39
N THR A 127 7.49 9.58 7.70
CA THR A 127 8.85 9.30 7.19
C THR A 127 9.75 8.62 8.22
N GLY A 128 9.16 8.07 9.30
CA GLY A 128 9.86 7.35 10.35
C GLY A 128 10.29 8.23 11.52
N THR A 129 11.56 8.14 11.88
CA THR A 129 12.13 8.81 13.07
C THR A 129 12.53 10.28 12.82
N TYR A 130 12.18 10.82 11.65
CA TYR A 130 12.37 12.23 11.30
C TYR A 130 11.18 12.73 10.48
N THR A 131 11.03 14.04 10.41
CA THR A 131 10.04 14.75 9.58
C THR A 131 10.78 15.72 8.66
N PRO A 132 10.47 15.77 7.35
CA PRO A 132 10.98 16.79 6.45
C PRO A 132 10.67 18.20 6.94
N HIS A 133 11.49 19.17 6.51
CA HIS A 133 11.30 20.55 6.91
C HIS A 133 10.01 21.13 6.30
N LEU A 134 9.19 21.85 7.09
CA LEU A 134 7.88 22.36 6.66
C LEU A 134 7.95 23.31 5.46
N SER A 135 9.10 23.97 5.21
CA SER A 135 9.27 24.78 3.99
C SER A 135 9.23 23.97 2.69
N LEU A 136 9.34 22.64 2.76
CA LEU A 136 9.10 21.75 1.62
C LEU A 136 7.61 21.51 1.37
N THR A 137 6.73 21.94 2.27
CA THR A 137 5.27 21.76 2.21
C THR A 137 4.52 23.08 2.47
N GLY A 138 5.11 24.21 2.05
CA GLY A 138 4.48 25.54 2.18
C GLY A 138 4.38 26.07 3.62
N GLY A 139 5.05 25.45 4.58
CA GLY A 139 4.93 25.79 6.00
C GLY A 139 3.90 24.95 6.75
N HIS A 140 3.22 24.01 6.08
CA HIS A 140 2.12 23.24 6.66
C HIS A 140 2.52 21.80 6.99
N ARG A 141 1.96 21.27 8.09
CA ARG A 141 1.97 19.84 8.42
C ARG A 141 0.85 19.17 7.62
N VAL A 142 1.20 18.59 6.47
CA VAL A 142 0.22 17.95 5.58
C VAL A 142 -0.36 16.67 6.18
N LEU A 143 -1.55 16.27 5.71
CA LEU A 143 -2.39 15.15 6.17
C LEU A 143 -1.61 13.88 6.52
N SER A 144 -0.62 13.50 5.71
CA SER A 144 0.16 12.29 5.94
C SER A 144 0.83 12.28 7.33
N TYR A 145 1.20 13.43 7.87
CA TYR A 145 1.85 13.60 9.19
C TYR A 145 0.88 13.85 10.35
N LEU A 146 -0.42 13.99 10.10
CA LEU A 146 -1.41 14.28 11.15
C LEU A 146 -1.94 12.99 11.79
N ASP A 147 -1.95 12.88 13.11
CA ASP A 147 -2.72 11.84 13.81
C ASP A 147 -4.23 12.15 13.71
N PRO A 148 -5.14 11.16 13.73
CA PRO A 148 -6.58 11.44 13.66
C PRO A 148 -7.15 12.30 14.78
N THR A 149 -6.43 12.44 15.90
CA THR A 149 -6.77 13.39 16.96
C THR A 149 -6.50 14.86 16.59
N ASP A 150 -5.72 15.12 15.54
CA ASP A 150 -5.51 16.47 15.02
C ASP A 150 -6.77 16.94 14.27
N PRO A 151 -7.37 18.08 14.64
CA PRO A 151 -8.65 18.54 14.06
C PRO A 151 -8.57 18.76 12.54
N LYS A 152 -7.37 18.92 11.97
CA LYS A 152 -7.18 19.06 10.52
C LYS A 152 -7.13 17.74 9.77
N HIS A 153 -6.96 16.60 10.45
CA HIS A 153 -6.89 15.28 9.82
C HIS A 153 -8.18 14.95 9.05
N THR A 154 -9.32 15.00 9.73
CA THR A 154 -10.64 14.71 9.16
C THR A 154 -10.96 15.54 7.92
N PRO A 155 -10.93 16.89 7.95
CA PRO A 155 -11.28 17.68 6.77
C PRO A 155 -10.28 17.47 5.62
N SER A 156 -8.97 17.31 5.92
CA SER A 156 -7.97 17.06 4.87
C SER A 156 -8.15 15.69 4.20
N LYS A 157 -8.44 14.65 5.00
CA LYS A 157 -8.68 13.29 4.47
C LYS A 157 -9.97 13.22 3.69
N THR A 158 -11.02 13.88 4.15
CA THR A 158 -12.31 13.96 3.45
C THR A 158 -12.15 14.68 2.11
N SER A 159 -11.49 15.84 2.07
CA SER A 159 -11.26 16.60 0.82
C SER A 159 -10.53 15.79 -0.25
N PHE A 160 -9.49 15.03 0.12
CA PHE A 160 -8.82 14.15 -0.84
C PHE A 160 -9.68 12.94 -1.25
N SER A 161 -10.43 12.35 -0.31
CA SER A 161 -11.25 11.18 -0.60
C SER A 161 -12.43 11.52 -1.53
N THR A 162 -13.05 12.68 -1.35
CA THR A 162 -14.13 13.16 -2.24
C THR A 162 -13.60 13.55 -3.61
N SER A 163 -12.42 14.15 -3.72
CA SER A 163 -11.81 14.49 -5.02
C SER A 163 -11.33 13.26 -5.81
N SER A 164 -10.90 12.21 -5.11
CA SER A 164 -10.58 10.91 -5.72
C SER A 164 -11.82 10.16 -6.21
N CYS A 165 -13.02 10.70 -5.92
CA CYS A 165 -14.33 10.20 -6.28
C CYS A 165 -15.11 11.25 -7.13
N PRO A 166 -14.71 11.54 -8.39
CA PRO A 166 -15.31 12.64 -9.15
C PRO A 166 -16.82 12.48 -9.42
N PRO A 167 -17.64 13.55 -9.31
CA PRO A 167 -19.07 13.48 -9.65
C PRO A 167 -19.30 13.25 -11.15
N ALA A 168 -20.44 12.62 -11.48
CA ALA A 168 -20.83 12.10 -12.81
C ALA A 168 -20.94 13.11 -13.98
N THR A 169 -20.59 14.39 -13.79
CA THR A 169 -20.98 15.47 -14.69
C THR A 169 -19.85 16.06 -15.55
N THR A 170 -18.61 15.58 -15.44
CA THR A 170 -17.52 16.03 -16.32
C THR A 170 -17.33 15.07 -17.49
N SER A 171 -18.05 15.35 -18.57
CA SER A 171 -17.78 14.81 -19.89
C SER A 171 -16.52 15.48 -20.48
N SER A 172 -15.55 14.69 -20.95
CA SER A 172 -14.65 15.12 -22.01
C SER A 172 -14.75 14.11 -23.15
N PRO A 173 -15.37 14.46 -24.29
CA PRO A 173 -15.65 13.50 -25.36
C PRO A 173 -14.44 13.04 -26.18
N ASN A 174 -13.24 13.60 -25.97
CA ASN A 174 -12.13 13.39 -26.89
C ASN A 174 -10.83 13.10 -26.12
N SER A 175 -10.57 11.82 -25.85
CA SER A 175 -9.19 11.33 -25.84
C SER A 175 -9.00 10.53 -27.12
N THR A 176 -8.37 11.16 -28.11
CA THR A 176 -7.86 10.45 -29.29
C THR A 176 -6.80 9.47 -28.79
N PRO A 177 -6.89 8.17 -29.10
CA PRO A 177 -5.87 7.20 -28.71
C PRO A 177 -4.55 7.55 -29.40
N HIS A 178 -3.52 7.87 -28.63
CA HIS A 178 -2.15 7.95 -29.16
C HIS A 178 -1.57 6.53 -29.31
N SER A 179 -2.18 5.72 -30.18
CA SER A 179 -1.72 4.37 -30.52
C SER A 179 -0.52 4.35 -31.47
N ASP A 180 -0.13 5.50 -32.03
CA ASP A 180 0.87 5.58 -33.12
C ASP A 180 2.33 5.73 -32.64
N ALA A 181 2.58 5.74 -31.33
CA ALA A 181 3.93 5.91 -30.79
C ALA A 181 4.84 4.66 -30.88
N TYR A 182 4.36 3.56 -31.48
CA TYR A 182 5.10 2.29 -31.59
C TYR A 182 5.87 2.11 -32.90
N SER A 183 6.08 3.17 -33.70
CA SER A 183 6.89 3.10 -34.91
C SER A 183 8.39 3.19 -34.61
N THR A 184 9.05 2.03 -34.66
CA THR A 184 10.43 1.79 -35.16
C THR A 184 11.43 2.95 -35.06
N ASN A 185 11.74 3.45 -33.86
CA ASN A 185 12.89 4.34 -33.67
C ASN A 185 13.92 3.70 -32.75
N SER A 186 15.10 3.47 -33.34
CA SER A 186 16.24 2.71 -32.83
C SER A 186 17.11 3.47 -31.82
N ASN A 187 16.52 4.23 -30.88
CA ASN A 187 17.30 4.96 -29.87
C ASN A 187 17.10 4.40 -28.45
N PRO A 188 18.19 4.09 -27.72
CA PRO A 188 18.17 3.36 -26.45
C PRO A 188 17.86 4.23 -25.21
N THR A 189 17.15 5.34 -25.38
CA THR A 189 16.69 6.18 -24.27
C THR A 189 15.17 6.25 -24.29
N LEU A 190 14.57 5.87 -23.17
CA LEU A 190 13.22 6.25 -22.78
C LEU A 190 12.89 7.66 -23.30
N PRO A 191 11.82 7.86 -24.09
CA PRO A 191 11.27 9.18 -24.22
C PRO A 191 10.82 9.67 -22.83
N PRO A 192 10.90 10.97 -22.52
CA PRO A 192 10.25 11.63 -21.37
C PRO A 192 8.74 11.35 -21.16
N LYS A 193 8.13 10.45 -21.97
CA LYS A 193 6.69 10.21 -22.13
C LYS A 193 6.08 9.29 -21.06
N ALA A 194 6.83 8.36 -20.47
CA ALA A 194 6.26 7.39 -19.51
C ALA A 194 5.89 8.02 -18.16
N LYS A 195 6.87 8.69 -17.52
CA LYS A 195 6.65 9.46 -16.29
C LYS A 195 5.65 10.60 -16.50
N TRP A 196 5.67 11.19 -17.68
CA TRP A 196 4.68 12.19 -18.09
C TRP A 196 3.28 11.57 -18.18
N ALA A 197 3.12 10.40 -18.79
CA ALA A 197 1.84 9.71 -18.93
C ALA A 197 1.21 9.38 -17.56
N CYS A 198 2.02 8.97 -16.58
CA CYS A 198 1.53 8.76 -15.22
C CYS A 198 1.00 10.05 -14.57
N PHE A 199 1.75 11.15 -14.68
CA PHE A 199 1.34 12.43 -14.11
C PHE A 199 0.12 13.01 -14.86
N ASN A 200 0.08 12.85 -16.18
CA ASN A 200 -1.05 13.26 -17.01
C ASN A 200 -2.32 12.49 -16.65
N PHE A 201 -2.23 11.16 -16.56
CA PHE A 201 -3.32 10.30 -16.10
C PHE A 201 -3.89 10.78 -14.78
N ILE A 202 -3.04 11.07 -13.79
CA ILE A 202 -3.47 11.53 -12.47
C ILE A 202 -4.16 12.90 -12.59
N ALA A 203 -3.54 13.86 -13.27
CA ALA A 203 -4.07 15.22 -13.41
C ALA A 203 -5.43 15.25 -14.15
N ARG A 204 -5.55 14.48 -15.25
CA ARG A 204 -6.80 14.36 -16.02
C ARG A 204 -7.87 13.63 -15.21
N SER A 205 -7.50 12.58 -14.48
CA SER A 205 -8.47 11.79 -13.70
C SER A 205 -9.01 12.54 -12.48
N LEU A 206 -8.15 13.27 -11.75
CA LEU A 206 -8.53 13.95 -10.50
C LEU A 206 -9.04 15.37 -10.72
N PHE A 207 -8.53 16.07 -11.74
CA PHE A 207 -8.78 17.51 -11.92
C PHE A 207 -9.31 17.88 -13.30
N ASN A 208 -9.51 16.90 -14.19
CA ASN A 208 -9.93 17.12 -15.58
C ASN A 208 -9.08 18.20 -16.29
N THR A 209 -7.77 18.19 -16.02
CA THR A 209 -6.82 19.17 -16.54
C THR A 209 -5.66 18.43 -17.19
N ASP A 210 -5.33 18.77 -18.44
CA ASP A 210 -4.12 18.29 -19.11
C ASP A 210 -2.93 19.21 -18.75
N PRO A 211 -1.90 18.74 -18.02
CA PRO A 211 -0.76 19.57 -17.64
C PRO A 211 -0.01 20.17 -18.83
N SER A 212 -0.03 19.51 -20.01
CA SER A 212 0.65 19.99 -21.21
C SER A 212 0.01 21.26 -21.80
N GLU A 213 -1.25 21.54 -21.47
CA GLU A 213 -1.98 22.75 -21.85
C GLU A 213 -1.84 23.87 -20.80
N THR A 214 -0.97 23.71 -19.80
CA THR A 214 -0.74 24.68 -18.72
C THR A 214 0.72 25.16 -18.69
N ASP A 215 1.01 26.16 -17.85
CA ASP A 215 2.38 26.65 -17.59
C ASP A 215 3.32 25.56 -17.01
N LEU A 216 2.78 24.44 -16.52
CA LEU A 216 3.55 23.30 -16.04
C LEU A 216 4.14 22.48 -17.20
N GLY A 217 3.46 22.45 -18.35
CA GLY A 217 3.88 21.71 -19.54
C GLY A 217 4.17 20.23 -19.24
N THR A 218 5.36 19.77 -19.63
CA THR A 218 5.81 18.39 -19.40
C THR A 218 6.77 18.26 -18.20
N ASP A 219 6.98 19.34 -17.44
CA ASP A 219 7.99 19.39 -16.38
C ASP A 219 7.55 18.71 -15.08
N GLY A 220 6.24 18.50 -14.87
CA GLY A 220 5.67 17.97 -13.62
C GLY A 220 6.48 16.81 -12.99
N PRO A 221 6.75 15.71 -13.72
CA PRO A 221 7.50 14.58 -13.18
C PRO A 221 8.92 14.92 -12.70
N SER A 222 9.65 15.80 -13.39
CA SER A 222 11.03 16.14 -13.02
C SER A 222 11.05 17.03 -11.76
N LEU A 223 10.12 17.99 -11.67
CA LEU A 223 9.93 18.83 -10.50
C LEU A 223 9.55 18.00 -9.27
N ILE A 224 8.61 17.06 -9.43
CA ILE A 224 8.19 16.15 -8.34
C ILE A 224 9.35 15.28 -7.87
N GLN A 225 10.10 14.65 -8.79
CA GLN A 225 11.23 13.80 -8.42
C GLN A 225 12.30 14.56 -7.64
N LYS A 226 12.64 15.78 -8.06
CA LYS A 226 13.58 16.64 -7.33
C LYS A 226 13.03 17.01 -5.95
N TRP A 227 11.76 17.42 -5.85
CA TRP A 227 11.13 17.75 -4.58
C TRP A 227 11.05 16.57 -3.61
N VAL A 228 10.67 15.38 -4.09
CA VAL A 228 10.64 14.14 -3.29
C VAL A 228 12.03 13.78 -2.79
N LEU A 229 13.09 13.94 -3.59
CA LEU A 229 14.47 13.71 -3.15
C LEU A 229 14.85 14.60 -1.95
N PHE A 230 14.42 15.87 -1.92
CA PHE A 230 14.69 16.77 -0.79
C PHE A 230 13.96 16.34 0.49
N GLN A 231 12.85 15.62 0.36
CA GLN A 231 12.12 15.08 1.51
C GLN A 231 12.67 13.74 1.99
N LEU A 232 13.02 12.84 1.06
CA LEU A 232 13.32 11.43 1.34
C LEU A 232 14.81 11.07 1.26
N SER A 233 15.69 11.96 0.82
CA SER A 233 17.14 11.73 0.78
C SER A 233 17.73 11.10 2.05
N PRO A 234 17.28 11.39 3.28
CA PRO A 234 17.81 10.75 4.49
C PRO A 234 17.56 9.24 4.55
N VAL A 235 16.55 8.73 3.86
CA VAL A 235 16.09 7.33 3.91
C VAL A 235 16.17 6.60 2.56
N LEU A 236 16.68 7.26 1.52
CA LEU A 236 16.90 6.69 0.19
C LEU A 236 18.37 6.35 -0.02
N SER A 237 18.64 5.42 -0.94
CA SER A 237 19.98 5.28 -1.50
C SER A 237 20.00 5.65 -2.98
N LEU A 238 20.97 6.47 -3.38
CA LEU A 238 21.22 6.88 -4.77
C LEU A 238 22.17 5.93 -5.51
N GLY A 239 22.76 4.95 -4.81
CA GLY A 239 23.71 4.00 -5.38
C GLY A 239 25.12 4.55 -5.55
N LEU A 240 25.45 5.63 -4.86
CA LEU A 240 26.80 6.19 -4.80
C LEU A 240 27.64 5.42 -3.76
N PRO A 241 28.98 5.50 -3.80
CA PRO A 241 29.81 4.96 -2.74
C PRO A 241 29.47 5.58 -1.37
N TRP A 242 29.44 4.76 -0.33
CA TRP A 242 28.99 5.18 1.02
C TRP A 242 29.73 6.42 1.55
N PHE A 243 31.02 6.56 1.26
CA PHE A 243 31.84 7.69 1.70
C PHE A 243 31.55 9.01 0.96
N ILE A 244 30.74 8.96 -0.10
CA ILE A 244 30.17 10.13 -0.78
C ILE A 244 28.72 10.32 -0.32
N GLU A 245 27.95 9.23 -0.32
CA GLU A 245 26.50 9.27 -0.11
C GLU A 245 26.10 9.60 1.33
N ASP A 246 26.70 8.92 2.31
CA ASP A 246 26.39 9.08 3.73
C ASP A 246 26.64 10.52 4.25
N PRO A 247 27.79 11.17 3.95
CA PRO A 247 27.98 12.57 4.34
C PRO A 247 27.06 13.54 3.56
N LEU A 248 26.70 13.23 2.31
CA LEU A 248 25.93 14.13 1.45
C LEU A 248 24.43 14.13 1.79
N ILE A 249 23.82 12.96 1.97
CA ILE A 249 22.35 12.84 2.07
C ILE A 249 21.85 12.16 3.34
N HIS A 250 22.70 11.43 4.09
CA HIS A 250 22.29 10.75 5.32
C HIS A 250 22.72 11.48 6.60
N THR A 251 23.59 12.48 6.48
CA THR A 251 24.12 13.22 7.65
C THR A 251 23.39 14.54 7.88
N PHE A 252 23.09 15.31 6.82
CA PHE A 252 22.34 16.57 6.94
C PHE A 252 21.19 16.63 5.94
N ARG A 253 20.15 17.38 6.26
CA ARG A 253 19.02 17.62 5.34
C ARG A 253 19.46 18.49 4.19
N LEU A 254 19.02 18.16 2.98
CA LEU A 254 19.23 19.02 1.82
C LEU A 254 18.54 20.39 2.03
N PRO A 255 19.19 21.52 1.69
CA PRO A 255 18.63 22.84 1.96
C PRO A 255 17.35 23.14 1.16
N PRO A 256 16.18 23.34 1.80
CA PRO A 256 14.90 23.44 1.09
C PRO A 256 14.80 24.57 0.05
N PHE A 257 15.58 25.64 0.20
CA PHE A 257 15.55 26.78 -0.73
C PHE A 257 15.98 26.41 -2.15
N LEU A 258 16.72 25.31 -2.33
CA LEU A 258 17.18 24.82 -3.65
C LEU A 258 16.08 24.21 -4.52
N VAL A 259 14.91 23.91 -3.93
CA VAL A 259 13.74 23.37 -4.63
C VAL A 259 12.50 24.26 -4.48
N LYS A 260 12.64 25.44 -3.84
CA LYS A 260 11.51 26.35 -3.59
C LYS A 260 10.78 26.77 -4.88
N LYS A 261 11.52 27.24 -5.89
CA LYS A 261 10.94 27.67 -7.17
C LYS A 261 10.24 26.52 -7.92
N ASP A 262 10.79 25.31 -7.82
CA ASP A 262 10.20 24.12 -8.45
C ASP A 262 8.88 23.75 -7.76
N TYR A 263 8.84 23.83 -6.43
CA TYR A 263 7.64 23.63 -5.64
C TYR A 263 6.57 24.71 -5.90
N GLU A 264 6.97 25.98 -6.04
CA GLU A 264 6.07 27.09 -6.40
C GLU A 264 5.40 26.85 -7.77
N ARG A 265 6.12 26.31 -8.75
CA ARG A 265 5.52 25.93 -10.05
C ARG A 265 4.46 24.85 -9.90
N LEU A 266 4.72 23.81 -9.10
CA LEU A 266 3.75 22.77 -8.81
C LEU A 266 2.53 23.35 -8.08
N TYR A 267 2.74 24.16 -7.06
CA TYR A 267 1.67 24.83 -6.31
C TYR A 267 0.77 25.68 -7.23
N ASN A 268 1.35 26.48 -8.11
CA ASN A 268 0.59 27.32 -9.04
C ASN A 268 -0.28 26.49 -9.99
N PHE A 269 0.21 25.32 -10.42
CA PHE A 269 -0.60 24.37 -11.20
C PHE A 269 -1.78 23.85 -10.37
N PHE A 270 -1.53 23.31 -9.17
CA PHE A 270 -2.59 22.72 -8.33
C PHE A 270 -3.62 23.75 -7.88
N ASN A 271 -3.20 24.97 -7.54
CA ASN A 271 -4.10 26.04 -7.14
C ASN A 271 -5.13 26.38 -8.24
N LYS A 272 -4.72 26.29 -9.52
CA LYS A 272 -5.60 26.48 -10.68
C LYS A 272 -6.41 25.20 -10.98
N ALA A 273 -5.73 24.07 -11.17
CA ALA A 273 -6.32 22.81 -11.65
C ALA A 273 -7.32 22.21 -10.66
N SER A 274 -7.05 22.30 -9.36
CA SER A 274 -7.88 21.70 -8.31
C SER A 274 -8.92 22.64 -7.70
N SER A 275 -9.22 23.77 -8.35
CA SER A 275 -10.12 24.82 -7.84
C SER A 275 -11.43 24.29 -7.21
N LYS A 276 -12.13 23.38 -7.89
CA LYS A 276 -13.37 22.75 -7.34
C LYS A 276 -13.14 21.97 -6.05
N VAL A 277 -12.01 21.27 -5.95
CA VAL A 277 -11.63 20.50 -4.75
C VAL A 277 -11.29 21.45 -3.62
N LEU A 278 -10.63 22.57 -3.92
CA LEU A 278 -10.31 23.62 -2.96
C LEU A 278 -11.58 24.31 -2.43
N ASP A 279 -12.57 24.57 -3.29
CA ASP A 279 -13.85 25.15 -2.87
C ASP A 279 -14.58 24.23 -1.88
N GLU A 280 -14.54 22.90 -2.08
CA GLU A 280 -15.10 21.93 -1.14
C GLU A 280 -14.28 21.84 0.16
N ALA A 281 -12.94 21.95 0.07
CA ALA A 281 -12.08 21.98 1.25
C ALA A 281 -12.37 23.19 2.15
N GLU A 282 -12.60 24.36 1.57
CA GLU A 282 -12.97 25.58 2.31
C GLU A 282 -14.31 25.43 3.04
N LYS A 283 -15.30 24.77 2.43
CA LYS A 283 -16.58 24.44 3.09
C LYS A 283 -16.40 23.52 4.29
N MET A 284 -15.35 22.71 4.30
CA MET A 284 -14.97 21.83 5.40
C MET A 284 -14.10 22.54 6.46
N GLY A 285 -13.83 23.84 6.31
CA GLY A 285 -13.09 24.66 7.26
C GLY A 285 -11.57 24.64 7.08
N LEU A 286 -11.06 24.16 5.94
CA LEU A 286 -9.64 24.30 5.62
C LEU A 286 -9.36 25.64 4.96
N ASP A 287 -8.24 26.25 5.34
CA ASP A 287 -7.69 27.37 4.58
C ASP A 287 -7.31 26.91 3.16
N ARG A 288 -7.61 27.73 2.15
CA ARG A 288 -7.40 27.38 0.74
C ARG A 288 -5.94 27.09 0.40
N ASP A 289 -5.01 27.86 0.97
CA ASP A 289 -3.57 27.67 0.77
C ASP A 289 -3.12 26.33 1.38
N GLU A 290 -3.55 26.06 2.61
CA GLU A 290 -3.28 24.78 3.29
C GLU A 290 -3.90 23.59 2.52
N ALA A 291 -5.12 23.74 2.02
CA ALA A 291 -5.79 22.72 1.20
C ALA A 291 -5.00 22.45 -0.09
N CYS A 292 -4.52 23.49 -0.78
CA CYS A 292 -3.72 23.34 -1.99
C CYS A 292 -2.42 22.58 -1.73
N HIS A 293 -1.72 22.88 -0.63
CA HIS A 293 -0.53 22.13 -0.22
C HIS A 293 -0.82 20.66 0.09
N ASN A 294 -1.96 20.37 0.72
CA ASN A 294 -2.40 18.99 0.95
C ASN A 294 -2.72 18.24 -0.36
N ILE A 295 -3.43 18.86 -1.31
CA ILE A 295 -3.75 18.27 -2.61
C ILE A 295 -2.48 18.04 -3.45
N LEU A 296 -1.56 19.00 -3.48
CA LEU A 296 -0.25 18.83 -4.10
C LEU A 296 0.47 17.63 -3.51
N PHE A 297 0.55 17.55 -2.17
CA PHE A 297 1.24 16.44 -1.50
C PHE A 297 0.59 15.09 -1.80
N ALA A 298 -0.73 15.01 -1.66
CA ALA A 298 -1.47 13.78 -1.95
C ALA A 298 -1.28 13.31 -3.40
N THR A 299 -1.33 14.24 -4.35
CA THR A 299 -1.18 13.91 -5.78
C THR A 299 0.25 13.53 -6.14
N CYS A 300 1.23 14.35 -5.75
CA CYS A 300 2.62 14.21 -6.18
C CYS A 300 3.40 13.19 -5.34
N PHE A 301 3.25 13.24 -4.02
CA PHE A 301 4.00 12.38 -3.10
C PHE A 301 3.31 11.03 -2.93
N ASN A 302 2.03 11.02 -2.56
CA ASN A 302 1.32 9.78 -2.26
C ASN A 302 0.94 9.02 -3.54
N THR A 303 0.22 9.64 -4.48
CA THR A 303 -0.28 8.96 -5.67
C THR A 303 0.80 8.73 -6.72
N PHE A 304 1.41 9.79 -7.26
CA PHE A 304 2.45 9.67 -8.29
C PHE A 304 3.68 8.92 -7.77
N GLY A 305 4.13 9.22 -6.55
CA GLY A 305 5.21 8.47 -5.89
C GLY A 305 4.88 7.00 -5.67
N GLY A 306 3.64 6.70 -5.26
CA GLY A 306 3.14 5.33 -5.11
C GLY A 306 3.14 4.55 -6.43
N PHE A 307 2.57 5.12 -7.50
CA PHE A 307 2.55 4.51 -8.83
C PHE A 307 3.95 4.29 -9.39
N LYS A 308 4.83 5.28 -9.25
CA LYS A 308 6.26 5.20 -9.65
C LYS A 308 7.01 4.04 -8.99
N VAL A 309 6.55 3.54 -7.84
CA VAL A 309 7.15 2.37 -7.17
C VAL A 309 6.39 1.10 -7.50
N PHE A 310 5.06 1.14 -7.49
CA PHE A 310 4.25 -0.08 -7.58
C PHE A 310 4.08 -0.59 -9.02
N PHE A 311 3.86 0.28 -10.01
CA PHE A 311 3.67 -0.18 -11.38
C PHE A 311 4.90 -0.92 -11.92
N PRO A 312 6.16 -0.46 -11.73
CA PRO A 312 7.33 -1.24 -12.13
C PRO A 312 7.41 -2.58 -11.38
N THR A 313 6.99 -2.60 -10.11
CA THR A 313 6.95 -3.82 -9.29
C THR A 313 5.94 -4.83 -9.84
N LEU A 314 4.77 -4.37 -10.26
CA LEU A 314 3.74 -5.21 -10.89
C LEU A 314 4.24 -5.78 -12.22
N PHE A 315 4.85 -4.95 -13.07
CA PHE A 315 5.49 -5.42 -14.31
C PHE A 315 6.58 -6.45 -14.04
N LYS A 316 7.43 -6.23 -13.03
CA LYS A 316 8.46 -7.19 -12.64
C LYS A 316 7.88 -8.58 -12.39
N TRP A 317 6.87 -8.67 -11.54
CA TRP A 317 6.33 -9.95 -11.12
C TRP A 317 5.53 -10.64 -12.21
N LEU A 318 4.74 -9.88 -12.98
CA LEU A 318 4.04 -10.40 -14.15
C LEU A 318 5.02 -10.88 -15.21
N GLY A 319 6.05 -10.09 -15.55
CA GLY A 319 7.07 -10.43 -16.53
C GLY A 319 7.86 -11.68 -16.15
N ARG A 320 8.30 -11.78 -14.88
CA ARG A 320 9.02 -12.96 -14.36
C ARG A 320 8.19 -14.24 -14.31
N SER A 321 6.86 -14.13 -14.26
CA SER A 321 5.96 -15.30 -14.26
C SER A 321 5.84 -15.95 -15.65
N GLY A 322 6.27 -15.26 -16.70
CA GLY A 322 6.40 -15.80 -18.05
C GLY A 322 5.08 -16.06 -18.77
N SER A 323 5.23 -16.58 -19.99
CA SER A 323 4.16 -16.67 -21.00
C SER A 323 2.96 -17.53 -20.58
N ASN A 324 3.13 -18.50 -19.69
CA ASN A 324 2.02 -19.31 -19.18
C ASN A 324 1.02 -18.43 -18.41
N LEU A 325 1.49 -17.65 -17.43
CA LEU A 325 0.61 -16.72 -16.71
C LEU A 325 0.02 -15.66 -17.66
N HIS A 326 0.83 -15.12 -18.56
CA HIS A 326 0.38 -14.11 -19.54
C HIS A 326 -0.80 -14.63 -20.37
N SER A 327 -0.70 -15.88 -20.86
CA SER A 327 -1.76 -16.50 -21.66
C SER A 327 -3.07 -16.66 -20.88
N LYS A 328 -3.00 -17.03 -19.59
CA LYS A 328 -4.16 -17.16 -18.71
C LYS A 328 -4.82 -15.80 -18.44
N LEU A 329 -4.02 -14.79 -18.10
CA LEU A 329 -4.50 -13.42 -17.88
C LEU A 329 -5.15 -12.85 -19.16
N ALA A 330 -4.49 -12.99 -20.31
CA ALA A 330 -5.04 -12.54 -21.59
C ALA A 330 -6.36 -13.23 -21.94
N ALA A 331 -6.45 -14.56 -21.72
CA ALA A 331 -7.69 -15.30 -21.96
C ALA A 331 -8.82 -14.85 -21.02
N GLU A 332 -8.56 -14.73 -19.71
CA GLU A 332 -9.54 -14.27 -18.71
C GLU A 332 -10.03 -12.85 -19.04
N ILE A 333 -9.11 -11.91 -19.23
CA ILE A 333 -9.41 -10.49 -19.43
C ILE A 333 -10.21 -10.29 -20.73
N ARG A 334 -9.74 -10.86 -21.85
CA ARG A 334 -10.44 -10.72 -23.15
C ARG A 334 -11.79 -11.44 -23.14
N GLY A 335 -11.87 -12.59 -22.47
CA GLY A 335 -13.12 -13.32 -22.27
C GLY A 335 -14.15 -12.50 -21.50
N ALA A 336 -13.76 -11.94 -20.36
CA ALA A 336 -14.64 -11.10 -19.54
C ALA A 336 -15.07 -9.82 -20.29
N VAL A 337 -14.14 -9.12 -20.98
CA VAL A 337 -14.49 -7.94 -21.77
C VAL A 337 -15.46 -8.28 -22.91
N LYS A 338 -15.22 -9.39 -23.63
CA LYS A 338 -16.14 -9.85 -24.69
C LYS A 338 -17.53 -10.17 -24.15
N SER A 339 -17.63 -10.86 -23.02
CA SER A 339 -18.90 -11.18 -22.36
C SER A 339 -19.65 -9.94 -21.86
N ASN A 340 -18.94 -8.83 -21.63
CA ASN A 340 -19.49 -7.55 -21.22
C ASN A 340 -19.59 -6.55 -22.39
N GLY A 341 -19.83 -7.04 -23.61
CA GLY A 341 -20.12 -6.19 -24.78
C GLY A 341 -18.93 -5.44 -25.37
N GLY A 342 -17.70 -5.84 -25.03
CA GLY A 342 -16.48 -5.20 -25.51
C GLY A 342 -16.00 -4.01 -24.68
N SER A 343 -16.63 -3.75 -23.53
CA SER A 343 -16.31 -2.60 -22.68
C SER A 343 -15.59 -3.01 -21.39
N VAL A 344 -14.61 -2.22 -20.97
CA VAL A 344 -13.96 -2.36 -19.66
C VAL A 344 -14.79 -1.62 -18.62
N THR A 345 -15.36 -2.36 -17.67
CA THR A 345 -16.17 -1.83 -16.57
C THR A 345 -15.76 -2.46 -15.25
N MET A 346 -16.15 -1.87 -14.12
CA MET A 346 -15.96 -2.48 -12.79
C MET A 346 -16.59 -3.88 -12.73
N ALA A 347 -17.80 -4.03 -13.25
CA ALA A 347 -18.50 -5.32 -13.28
C ALA A 347 -17.76 -6.37 -14.12
N ALA A 348 -17.13 -5.96 -15.23
CA ALA A 348 -16.29 -6.85 -16.02
C ALA A 348 -15.00 -7.23 -15.25
N MET A 349 -14.35 -6.28 -14.57
CA MET A 349 -13.14 -6.56 -13.78
C MET A 349 -13.40 -7.45 -12.56
N GLU A 350 -14.59 -7.39 -11.97
CA GLU A 350 -14.96 -8.31 -10.89
C GLU A 350 -15.12 -9.77 -11.35
N GLN A 351 -15.33 -10.01 -12.65
CA GLN A 351 -15.35 -11.34 -13.28
C GLN A 351 -13.94 -11.86 -13.66
N MET A 352 -12.87 -11.16 -13.26
CA MET A 352 -11.48 -11.52 -13.56
C MET A 352 -10.71 -11.90 -12.28
N PRO A 353 -11.02 -13.06 -11.64
CA PRO A 353 -10.43 -13.45 -10.37
C PRO A 353 -8.90 -13.61 -10.42
N LEU A 354 -8.34 -14.14 -11.51
CA LEU A 354 -6.89 -14.28 -11.65
C LEU A 354 -6.21 -12.91 -11.76
N MET A 355 -6.77 -11.98 -12.53
CA MET A 355 -6.28 -10.60 -12.63
C MET A 355 -6.29 -9.90 -11.26
N LYS A 356 -7.40 -9.99 -10.51
CA LYS A 356 -7.49 -9.41 -9.16
C LYS A 356 -6.42 -10.01 -8.24
N SER A 357 -6.31 -11.34 -8.23
CA SER A 357 -5.33 -12.06 -7.42
C SER A 357 -3.88 -11.71 -7.78
N ALA A 358 -3.55 -11.61 -9.07
CA ALA A 358 -2.21 -11.25 -9.53
C ALA A 358 -1.77 -9.85 -9.07
N VAL A 359 -2.70 -8.88 -9.02
CA VAL A 359 -2.45 -7.54 -8.47
C VAL A 359 -2.23 -7.60 -6.96
N TYR A 360 -3.09 -8.31 -6.22
CA TYR A 360 -2.93 -8.47 -4.77
C TYR A 360 -1.66 -9.20 -4.38
N GLU A 361 -1.24 -10.19 -5.16
CA GLU A 361 0.02 -10.89 -4.92
C GLU A 361 1.23 -9.97 -5.09
N ALA A 362 1.18 -9.01 -6.01
CA ALA A 362 2.26 -8.02 -6.14
C ALA A 362 2.32 -7.10 -4.91
N PHE A 363 1.16 -6.64 -4.41
CA PHE A 363 1.09 -5.86 -3.16
C PHE A 363 1.59 -6.66 -1.95
N ARG A 364 1.28 -7.96 -1.88
CA ARG A 364 1.69 -8.84 -0.79
C ARG A 364 3.19 -9.09 -0.80
N VAL A 365 3.73 -9.55 -1.93
CA VAL A 365 5.13 -10.00 -1.99
C VAL A 365 6.12 -8.83 -1.91
N GLU A 366 5.72 -7.66 -2.41
CA GLU A 366 6.58 -6.47 -2.44
C GLU A 366 5.77 -5.18 -2.24
N PRO A 367 5.42 -4.87 -0.98
CA PRO A 367 4.68 -3.66 -0.67
C PRO A 367 5.44 -2.38 -1.08
N PRO A 368 4.78 -1.40 -1.75
CA PRO A 368 5.44 -0.21 -2.28
C PRO A 368 6.09 0.68 -1.23
N VAL A 369 5.46 0.77 -0.05
CA VAL A 369 5.94 1.55 1.09
C VAL A 369 6.21 0.56 2.22
N PRO A 370 7.45 0.09 2.40
CA PRO A 370 7.71 -1.06 3.26
C PRO A 370 7.90 -0.72 4.74
N LEU A 371 7.96 0.57 5.11
CA LEU A 371 8.28 1.02 6.46
C LEU A 371 7.08 1.72 7.10
N GLN A 372 6.61 1.20 8.24
CA GLN A 372 5.50 1.78 9.00
C GLN A 372 5.96 2.07 10.42
N TYR A 373 5.51 3.19 10.98
CA TYR A 373 5.89 3.64 12.32
C TYR A 373 4.68 4.04 13.13
N GLY A 374 4.79 3.97 14.45
CA GLY A 374 3.79 4.45 15.39
C GLY A 374 4.39 4.55 16.78
N ARG A 375 4.03 5.60 17.53
CA ARG A 375 4.54 5.79 18.89
C ARG A 375 3.55 5.25 19.91
N ALA A 376 3.99 4.42 20.85
CA ALA A 376 3.09 3.88 21.87
C ALA A 376 2.45 5.00 22.70
N LYS A 377 1.11 5.09 22.69
CA LYS A 377 0.33 6.09 23.45
C LYS A 377 0.32 5.80 24.96
N ARG A 378 0.50 4.53 25.32
CA ARG A 378 0.44 3.97 26.67
C ARG A 378 1.33 2.74 26.74
N ASP A 379 1.60 2.26 27.95
CA ASP A 379 2.21 0.95 28.14
C ASP A 379 1.28 -0.11 27.53
N LEU A 380 1.86 -1.01 26.74
CA LEU A 380 1.11 -2.00 25.99
C LEU A 380 1.89 -3.30 25.86
N VAL A 381 1.17 -4.38 25.58
CA VAL A 381 1.75 -5.68 25.27
C VAL A 381 1.62 -5.92 23.77
N VAL A 382 2.74 -6.21 23.10
CA VAL A 382 2.77 -6.66 21.71
C VAL A 382 3.01 -8.15 21.69
N GLU A 383 2.22 -8.88 20.91
CA GLU A 383 2.37 -10.32 20.75
C GLU A 383 2.95 -10.65 19.38
N SER A 384 4.03 -11.43 19.36
CA SER A 384 4.48 -12.16 18.19
C SER A 384 3.79 -13.53 18.13
N HIS A 385 4.20 -14.39 17.21
CA HIS A 385 3.70 -15.78 17.20
C HIS A 385 4.07 -16.62 18.44
N ASP A 386 5.19 -16.32 19.11
CA ASP A 386 5.75 -17.21 20.15
C ASP A 386 5.87 -16.57 21.54
N ALA A 387 5.68 -15.25 21.64
CA ALA A 387 5.93 -14.51 22.87
C ALA A 387 5.18 -13.17 22.91
N SER A 388 4.93 -12.70 24.13
CA SER A 388 4.39 -11.37 24.44
C SER A 388 5.50 -10.45 24.96
N PHE A 389 5.46 -9.18 24.59
CA PHE A 389 6.49 -8.20 24.88
C PHE A 389 5.90 -6.92 25.45
N GLU A 390 6.42 -6.46 26.58
CA GLU A 390 6.03 -5.18 27.18
C GLU A 390 6.73 -4.03 26.46
N VAL A 391 5.94 -3.07 26.00
CA VAL A 391 6.36 -1.82 25.36
C VAL A 391 5.89 -0.67 26.23
N ASN A 392 6.80 0.24 26.57
CA ASN A 392 6.49 1.41 27.37
C ASN A 392 5.89 2.53 26.52
N ARG A 393 5.09 3.37 27.15
CA ARG A 393 4.60 4.62 26.57
C ARG A 393 5.75 5.45 25.99
N GLY A 394 5.53 5.99 24.80
CA GLY A 394 6.47 6.88 24.10
C GLY A 394 7.51 6.15 23.24
N GLU A 395 7.68 4.83 23.39
CA GLU A 395 8.56 4.04 22.54
C GLU A 395 8.08 4.03 21.08
N MET A 396 9.02 4.13 20.15
CA MET A 396 8.74 4.09 18.72
C MET A 396 8.63 2.63 18.26
N LEU A 397 7.46 2.23 17.78
CA LEU A 397 7.25 0.98 17.07
C LEU A 397 7.56 1.19 15.58
N PHE A 398 8.20 0.20 15.00
CA PHE A 398 8.58 0.16 13.59
C PHE A 398 8.22 -1.19 13.00
N GLY A 399 7.63 -1.21 11.82
CA GLY A 399 7.34 -2.43 11.07
C GLY A 399 8.04 -2.43 9.72
N PHE A 400 8.69 -3.55 9.38
CA PHE A 400 9.15 -3.83 8.02
C PHE A 400 8.15 -4.75 7.32
N GLN A 401 7.23 -4.14 6.58
CA GLN A 401 6.05 -4.79 6.01
C GLN A 401 6.33 -5.99 5.12
N PRO A 402 7.40 -6.03 4.30
CA PRO A 402 7.72 -7.20 3.48
C PRO A 402 7.93 -8.48 4.30
N PHE A 403 8.30 -8.41 5.59
CA PHE A 403 8.42 -9.63 6.41
C PHE A 403 7.07 -10.05 7.00
N ALA A 404 6.24 -9.09 7.42
CA ALA A 404 4.88 -9.38 7.88
C ALA A 404 3.99 -9.97 6.77
N THR A 405 4.15 -9.50 5.53
CA THR A 405 3.35 -9.94 4.36
C THR A 405 3.94 -11.17 3.65
N ARG A 406 5.16 -11.58 4.00
CA ARG A 406 5.80 -12.83 3.58
C ARG A 406 6.05 -13.77 4.75
N ASP A 407 5.23 -13.66 5.79
CA ASP A 407 5.31 -14.52 6.96
C ASP A 407 4.90 -15.96 6.59
N SER A 408 5.84 -16.90 6.71
CA SER A 408 5.63 -18.30 6.35
C SER A 408 4.72 -19.07 7.31
N ARG A 409 4.36 -18.48 8.46
CA ARG A 409 3.32 -19.03 9.33
C ARG A 409 1.90 -18.66 8.87
N ILE A 410 1.78 -17.69 7.96
CA ILE A 410 0.51 -17.26 7.38
C ILE A 410 0.38 -17.70 5.92
N PHE A 411 1.43 -17.52 5.13
CA PHE A 411 1.40 -17.82 3.69
C PHE A 411 2.26 -19.04 3.38
N GLU A 412 1.66 -20.07 2.77
CA GLU A 412 2.43 -21.13 2.11
C GLU A 412 3.24 -20.52 0.95
N ARG A 413 4.47 -21.01 0.69
CA ARG A 413 5.36 -20.46 -0.35
C ARG A 413 5.46 -18.93 -0.23
N ALA A 414 5.69 -18.44 0.99
CA ALA A 414 5.56 -17.02 1.36
C ALA A 414 6.47 -16.07 0.55
N GLU A 415 7.63 -16.56 0.12
CA GLU A 415 8.62 -15.80 -0.64
C GLU A 415 8.38 -15.86 -2.17
N GLU A 416 7.46 -16.71 -2.63
CA GLU A 416 7.12 -16.85 -4.06
C GLU A 416 5.98 -15.93 -4.45
N TYR A 417 6.02 -15.41 -5.69
CA TYR A 417 4.88 -14.77 -6.32
C TYR A 417 3.96 -15.84 -6.92
N VAL A 418 2.81 -16.04 -6.29
CA VAL A 418 1.78 -17.01 -6.70
C VAL A 418 0.56 -16.23 -7.19
N ALA A 419 0.45 -16.04 -8.51
CA ALA A 419 -0.57 -15.19 -9.11
C ALA A 419 -2.01 -15.61 -8.75
N GLU A 420 -2.27 -16.90 -8.56
CA GLU A 420 -3.57 -17.43 -8.15
C GLU A 420 -3.82 -17.46 -6.63
N ARG A 421 -2.92 -16.93 -5.78
CA ARG A 421 -2.99 -17.06 -4.31
C ARG A 421 -4.33 -16.63 -3.70
N PHE A 422 -4.94 -15.59 -4.25
CA PHE A 422 -6.16 -14.97 -3.74
C PHE A 422 -7.40 -15.34 -4.58
N VAL A 423 -7.33 -16.40 -5.40
CA VAL A 423 -8.48 -16.89 -6.16
C VAL A 423 -9.36 -17.78 -5.26
N GLY A 424 -10.66 -17.51 -5.27
CA GLY A 424 -11.65 -18.28 -4.50
C GLY A 424 -11.73 -17.87 -3.03
N GLU A 425 -12.76 -18.36 -2.33
CA GLU A 425 -13.12 -17.93 -0.96
C GLU A 425 -11.97 -18.10 0.05
N GLU A 426 -11.28 -19.23 0.02
CA GLU A 426 -10.13 -19.49 0.89
C GLU A 426 -8.98 -18.50 0.63
N GLY A 427 -8.68 -18.24 -0.65
CA GLY A 427 -7.67 -17.27 -1.06
C GLY A 427 -8.04 -15.85 -0.65
N GLU A 428 -9.28 -15.42 -0.92
CA GLU A 428 -9.78 -14.10 -0.55
C GLU A 428 -9.76 -13.87 0.98
N SER A 429 -9.95 -14.93 1.78
CA SER A 429 -9.84 -14.84 3.25
C SER A 429 -8.44 -14.40 3.74
N LEU A 430 -7.40 -14.58 2.91
CA LEU A 430 -6.03 -14.16 3.20
C LEU A 430 -5.78 -12.67 2.92
N LEU A 431 -6.70 -11.96 2.25
CA LEU A 431 -6.56 -10.51 1.97
C LEU A 431 -6.42 -9.69 3.26
N LYS A 432 -6.93 -10.18 4.40
CA LYS A 432 -6.72 -9.55 5.71
C LYS A 432 -5.25 -9.42 6.13
N TYR A 433 -4.34 -10.16 5.49
CA TYR A 433 -2.89 -10.10 5.69
C TYR A 433 -2.15 -9.35 4.58
N VAL A 434 -2.87 -8.79 3.60
CA VAL A 434 -2.31 -7.85 2.62
C VAL A 434 -2.38 -6.45 3.21
N LEU A 435 -1.22 -5.84 3.45
CA LEU A 435 -1.09 -4.68 4.35
C LEU A 435 -0.62 -3.38 3.67
N TRP A 436 -0.49 -3.38 2.34
CA TRP A 436 0.16 -2.31 1.56
C TRP A 436 -0.38 -0.89 1.84
N SER A 437 -1.65 -0.79 2.22
CA SER A 437 -2.37 0.46 2.47
C SER A 437 -2.20 1.01 3.88
N ASN A 438 -1.29 0.46 4.71
CA ASN A 438 -1.18 0.75 6.15
C ASN A 438 -2.48 0.41 6.92
N GLY A 439 -3.08 -0.72 6.54
CA GLY A 439 -4.27 -1.35 7.11
C GLY A 439 -4.49 -2.68 6.40
N ARG A 440 -5.46 -3.48 6.85
CA ARG A 440 -5.81 -4.72 6.14
C ARG A 440 -6.54 -4.37 4.85
N GLU A 441 -6.31 -5.11 3.76
CA GLU A 441 -7.02 -4.88 2.51
C GLU A 441 -8.56 -4.96 2.68
N THR A 442 -9.01 -5.82 3.60
CA THR A 442 -10.42 -6.00 3.96
C THR A 442 -11.04 -4.84 4.73
N ASP A 443 -10.22 -3.92 5.26
CA ASP A 443 -10.68 -2.76 6.03
C ASP A 443 -10.74 -1.52 5.11
N ASN A 444 -11.58 -0.54 5.46
CA ASN A 444 -11.73 0.69 4.68
C ASN A 444 -10.96 1.87 5.29
N PRO A 445 -10.39 2.76 4.46
CA PRO A 445 -9.86 4.01 4.96
C PRO A 445 -10.99 4.88 5.51
N THR A 446 -10.85 5.36 6.74
CA THR A 446 -11.81 6.25 7.40
C THR A 446 -11.10 7.46 7.98
N VAL A 447 -11.84 8.49 8.39
CA VAL A 447 -11.29 9.67 9.07
C VAL A 447 -10.70 9.33 10.44
N ASP A 448 -11.14 8.22 11.04
CA ASP A 448 -10.67 7.73 12.35
C ASP A 448 -9.43 6.85 12.25
N ASN A 449 -8.93 6.56 11.04
CA ASN A 449 -7.75 5.72 10.85
C ASN A 449 -6.68 6.38 9.97
N LYS A 450 -5.51 5.73 9.88
CA LYS A 450 -4.37 6.16 9.05
C LYS A 450 -4.12 5.24 7.86
N GLN A 451 -5.13 4.48 7.45
CA GLN A 451 -5.07 3.72 6.20
C GLN A 451 -5.09 4.69 5.01
N CYS A 452 -4.43 4.29 3.92
CA CYS A 452 -4.29 5.06 2.68
C CYS A 452 -5.65 5.55 2.18
N ALA A 453 -5.83 6.86 2.09
CA ALA A 453 -7.07 7.47 1.59
C ALA A 453 -7.36 7.11 0.12
N GLY A 454 -6.33 6.74 -0.64
CA GLY A 454 -6.44 6.29 -2.04
C GLY A 454 -6.46 4.77 -2.22
N LYS A 455 -6.81 3.98 -1.19
CA LYS A 455 -6.77 2.49 -1.25
C LYS A 455 -7.40 1.96 -2.54
N ASP A 456 -8.68 2.27 -2.76
CA ASP A 456 -9.44 1.72 -3.88
C ASP A 456 -9.04 2.33 -5.23
N LEU A 457 -8.63 3.61 -5.24
CA LEU A 457 -8.08 4.27 -6.44
C LEU A 457 -6.83 3.54 -6.94
N VAL A 458 -5.92 3.20 -6.03
CA VAL A 458 -4.66 2.53 -6.37
C VAL A 458 -4.91 1.08 -6.81
N VAL A 459 -5.79 0.35 -6.14
CA VAL A 459 -6.19 -1.02 -6.57
C VAL A 459 -6.83 -0.97 -7.95
N LEU A 460 -7.75 -0.02 -8.19
CA LEU A 460 -8.40 0.17 -9.48
C LEU A 460 -7.39 0.47 -10.59
N ALA A 461 -6.52 1.45 -10.40
CA ALA A 461 -5.50 1.80 -11.40
C ALA A 461 -4.58 0.61 -11.69
N SER A 462 -4.20 -0.15 -10.68
CA SER A 462 -3.36 -1.34 -10.85
C SER A 462 -4.06 -2.44 -11.65
N ARG A 463 -5.36 -2.67 -11.41
CA ARG A 463 -6.17 -3.62 -12.19
C ARG A 463 -6.33 -3.16 -13.63
N LEU A 464 -6.62 -1.87 -13.85
CA LEU A 464 -6.72 -1.28 -15.19
C LEU A 464 -5.41 -1.45 -15.96
N LEU A 465 -4.26 -1.23 -15.32
CA LEU A 465 -2.96 -1.43 -15.95
C LEU A 465 -2.79 -2.86 -16.49
N VAL A 466 -3.15 -3.88 -15.70
CA VAL A 466 -3.07 -5.29 -16.11
C VAL A 466 -4.06 -5.59 -17.23
N VAL A 467 -5.30 -5.10 -17.11
CA VAL A 467 -6.34 -5.25 -18.14
C VAL A 467 -5.86 -4.69 -19.47
N GLU A 468 -5.37 -3.45 -19.47
CA GLU A 468 -4.87 -2.79 -20.67
C GLU A 468 -3.68 -3.48 -21.31
N LEU A 469 -2.76 -3.97 -20.48
CA LEU A 469 -1.59 -4.69 -20.95
C LEU A 469 -2.02 -5.96 -21.71
N PHE A 470 -2.88 -6.78 -21.12
CA PHE A 470 -3.26 -8.07 -21.73
C PHE A 470 -4.42 -7.99 -22.73
N LEU A 471 -5.15 -6.87 -22.81
CA LEU A 471 -6.00 -6.55 -23.96
C LEU A 471 -5.15 -6.33 -25.23
N ARG A 472 -3.99 -5.65 -25.10
CA ARG A 472 -3.13 -5.30 -26.23
C ARG A 472 -2.07 -6.35 -26.58
N TYR A 473 -1.57 -7.08 -25.59
CA TYR A 473 -0.43 -7.98 -25.75
C TYR A 473 -0.76 -9.41 -25.28
N ASP A 474 -0.25 -10.41 -26.00
CA ASP A 474 -0.32 -11.82 -25.65
C ASP A 474 0.73 -12.19 -24.59
N SER A 475 1.91 -11.56 -24.66
CA SER A 475 3.02 -11.75 -23.73
C SER A 475 4.03 -10.60 -23.85
N PHE A 476 4.89 -10.47 -22.85
CA PHE A 476 6.00 -9.52 -22.85
C PHE A 476 7.19 -10.05 -22.06
N ASP A 477 8.40 -9.61 -22.40
CA ASP A 477 9.61 -9.93 -21.65
C ASP A 477 10.26 -8.64 -21.11
N ILE A 478 10.98 -8.77 -20.01
CA ILE A 478 11.57 -7.64 -19.29
C ILE A 478 12.99 -7.92 -18.82
N GLU A 479 13.73 -6.84 -18.60
CA GLU A 479 14.92 -6.77 -17.77
C GLU A 479 14.65 -5.86 -16.56
N VAL A 480 15.23 -6.20 -15.41
CA VAL A 480 15.03 -5.47 -14.15
C VAL A 480 16.33 -4.84 -13.71
N GLY A 481 16.37 -3.51 -13.67
CA GLY A 481 17.47 -2.70 -13.18
C GLY A 481 17.21 -2.11 -11.79
N LYS A 482 18.26 -1.50 -11.23
CA LYS A 482 18.18 -0.76 -9.95
C LYS A 482 17.76 0.69 -10.21
N SER A 483 16.94 1.24 -9.32
CA SER A 483 16.57 2.66 -9.28
C SER A 483 16.64 3.16 -7.83
N PRO A 484 16.99 4.44 -7.57
CA PRO A 484 16.96 5.00 -6.22
C PRO A 484 15.57 4.96 -5.56
N ILE A 485 14.50 5.02 -6.38
CA ILE A 485 13.11 4.90 -5.95
C ILE A 485 12.46 3.85 -6.85
N GLY A 486 12.04 2.73 -6.24
CA GLY A 486 11.42 1.60 -6.95
C GLY A 486 12.42 0.76 -7.75
N LEU A 487 12.04 0.39 -8.96
CA LEU A 487 12.81 -0.45 -9.89
C LEU A 487 12.93 0.25 -11.24
N ALA A 488 13.95 -0.10 -12.02
CA ALA A 488 13.97 0.21 -13.45
C ALA A 488 13.50 -1.03 -14.22
N ILE A 489 12.60 -0.88 -15.18
CA ILE A 489 12.00 -1.99 -15.93
C ILE A 489 12.16 -1.70 -17.41
N THR A 490 13.02 -2.45 -18.08
CA THR A 490 13.19 -2.36 -19.53
C THR A 490 12.42 -3.49 -20.20
N ILE A 491 11.56 -3.14 -21.16
CA ILE A 491 10.77 -4.15 -21.88
C ILE A 491 11.56 -4.59 -23.12
N THR A 492 11.93 -5.86 -23.17
CA THR A 492 12.75 -6.42 -24.24
C THR A 492 11.93 -7.04 -25.37
N SER A 493 10.65 -7.34 -25.12
CA SER A 493 9.75 -7.98 -26.08
C SER A 493 8.29 -7.65 -25.76
N LEU A 494 7.50 -7.36 -26.79
CA LEU A 494 6.06 -7.12 -26.71
C LEU A 494 5.35 -7.86 -27.84
N LYS A 495 4.73 -8.99 -27.53
CA LYS A 495 3.96 -9.76 -28.52
C LYS A 495 2.53 -9.21 -28.56
N ARG A 496 2.17 -8.51 -29.64
CA ARG A 496 0.81 -7.98 -29.84
C ARG A 496 -0.23 -9.10 -29.92
N ALA A 497 -1.44 -8.78 -29.48
CA ALA A 497 -2.57 -9.70 -29.56
C ALA A 497 -2.85 -10.13 -31.01
N SER A 498 -2.86 -11.44 -31.23
CA SER A 498 -2.95 -12.03 -32.57
C SER A 498 -4.33 -11.90 -33.24
N SER A 499 -5.39 -11.58 -32.48
CA SER A 499 -6.77 -11.80 -32.93
C SER A 499 -7.80 -10.77 -32.48
N VAL A 500 -7.42 -9.56 -32.07
CA VAL A 500 -8.43 -8.54 -31.75
C VAL A 500 -8.14 -7.17 -32.35
N LYS A 501 -8.90 -6.81 -33.39
CA LYS A 501 -9.16 -5.42 -33.74
C LYS A 501 -10.22 -4.91 -32.76
N PHE A 502 -9.84 -4.52 -31.55
CA PHE A 502 -10.71 -3.66 -30.75
C PHE A 502 -10.62 -2.26 -31.39
N ALA A 503 -11.35 -2.07 -32.48
CA ALA A 503 -11.36 -0.79 -33.19
C ALA A 503 -11.96 0.34 -32.34
N ASN A 504 -12.62 0.02 -31.22
CA ASN A 504 -13.17 0.94 -30.24
C ASN A 504 -13.36 0.20 -28.89
N THR A 505 -12.31 -0.03 -28.09
CA THR A 505 -12.54 -0.40 -26.68
C THR A 505 -13.18 0.81 -26.01
N THR A 506 -14.46 0.72 -25.66
CA THR A 506 -15.15 1.76 -24.90
C THR A 506 -14.95 1.50 -23.42
N TYR A 507 -14.42 2.50 -22.74
CA TYR A 507 -14.53 2.66 -21.29
C TYR A 507 -15.84 3.42 -21.03
N GLY A 508 -16.65 3.07 -20.03
CA GLY A 508 -17.98 3.71 -19.79
C GLY A 508 -17.91 5.19 -19.33
N TYR A 509 -18.93 5.77 -18.63
CA TYR A 509 -18.81 6.92 -17.66
C TYR A 509 -18.90 6.62 -16.10
N MET A 510 -17.94 7.10 -15.26
CA MET A 510 -17.78 7.03 -13.79
C MET A 510 -18.78 7.97 -13.12
N LYS A 511 -19.51 7.42 -12.17
CA LYS A 511 -20.34 8.17 -11.22
C LYS A 511 -19.92 7.77 -9.82
N TRP A 512 -19.51 8.73 -9.01
CA TRP A 512 -19.23 8.54 -7.60
C TRP A 512 -20.32 9.23 -6.78
N THR A 513 -20.93 8.51 -5.84
CA THR A 513 -21.94 9.08 -4.92
C THR A 513 -21.49 8.91 -3.48
N VAL A 514 -21.56 10.00 -2.71
CA VAL A 514 -21.34 9.99 -1.26
C VAL A 514 -22.55 9.31 -0.60
N GLY A 515 -22.32 8.19 0.08
CA GLY A 515 -23.34 7.55 0.92
C GLY A 515 -23.57 8.33 2.22
N PRO A 516 -24.78 8.31 2.79
CA PRO A 516 -25.02 8.87 4.11
C PRO A 516 -24.49 7.90 5.19
N ARG A 517 -23.60 8.41 6.06
CA ARG A 517 -22.86 7.76 7.17
C ARG A 517 -21.50 7.21 6.75
N ASP A 518 -20.43 7.89 7.20
CA ASP A 518 -19.08 7.46 7.64
C ASP A 518 -18.41 6.16 7.10
N GLU A 519 -18.95 5.59 6.03
CA GLU A 519 -18.50 4.41 5.30
C GLU A 519 -18.41 4.83 3.82
N TYR A 520 -17.18 4.91 3.30
CA TYR A 520 -16.93 5.15 1.89
C TYR A 520 -17.25 3.88 1.09
N ASN A 521 -18.53 3.64 0.80
CA ASN A 521 -18.95 2.50 -0.01
C ASN A 521 -18.94 2.85 -1.51
N CYS A 522 -17.98 2.27 -2.24
CA CYS A 522 -17.83 2.37 -3.68
C CYS A 522 -18.84 1.46 -4.40
N THR A 523 -19.79 2.04 -5.14
CA THR A 523 -20.71 1.27 -6.01
C THR A 523 -20.75 1.84 -7.44
N THR A 524 -21.05 0.94 -8.38
CA THR A 524 -20.58 0.87 -9.78
C THR A 524 -21.27 1.77 -10.81
N GLN A 525 -20.50 2.43 -11.70
CA GLN A 525 -20.32 2.16 -13.16
C GLN A 525 -19.37 3.23 -13.78
N ALA A 526 -18.56 2.87 -14.80
CA ALA A 526 -17.14 3.26 -15.11
C ALA A 526 -16.92 4.42 -16.09
N VAL A 527 -15.90 5.34 -16.06
CA VAL A 527 -15.47 6.51 -16.97
C VAL A 527 -14.29 6.09 -17.85
N GLY A 528 -14.26 6.55 -19.10
CA GLY A 528 -13.08 6.65 -19.97
C GLY A 528 -11.99 7.52 -19.40
N ILE A 529 -11.14 6.88 -18.61
CA ILE A 529 -9.84 7.39 -18.25
C ILE A 529 -8.91 7.19 -19.47
N GLY A 530 -7.90 8.04 -19.65
CA GLY A 530 -6.84 7.85 -20.64
C GLY A 530 -5.97 6.62 -20.30
N VAL A 531 -6.53 5.42 -20.38
CA VAL A 531 -5.87 4.18 -19.93
C VAL A 531 -4.70 3.79 -20.84
N ASP A 532 -4.64 4.34 -22.06
CA ASP A 532 -3.46 4.31 -22.93
C ASP A 532 -2.21 4.88 -22.22
N GLU A 533 -2.38 5.95 -21.44
CA GLU A 533 -1.30 6.61 -20.70
C GLU A 533 -0.80 5.74 -19.53
N LEU A 534 -1.67 4.88 -19.00
CA LEU A 534 -1.34 4.00 -17.88
C LEU A 534 -0.35 2.91 -18.31
N VAL A 535 -0.54 2.30 -19.48
CA VAL A 535 0.45 1.36 -20.04
C VAL A 535 1.75 2.09 -20.40
N MET A 536 1.63 3.33 -20.90
CA MET A 536 2.80 4.15 -21.21
C MET A 536 3.64 4.50 -19.99
N CYS A 537 3.08 4.44 -18.76
CA CYS A 537 3.80 4.72 -17.52
C CYS A 537 5.09 3.90 -17.33
N GLU A 538 5.19 2.72 -17.94
CA GLU A 538 6.26 1.73 -17.68
C GLU A 538 7.02 1.27 -18.94
N LEU A 539 6.73 1.84 -20.12
CA LEU A 539 7.44 1.44 -21.33
C LEU A 539 8.84 2.10 -21.40
N GLU A 540 9.84 1.50 -20.75
CA GLU A 540 11.25 1.85 -20.95
C GLU A 540 11.83 1.17 -22.20
N SER A 541 12.15 2.00 -23.21
CA SER A 541 12.99 1.76 -24.41
C SER A 541 13.05 0.33 -24.99
N TYR A 542 12.43 0.15 -26.15
CA TYR A 542 12.68 -0.99 -27.04
C TYR A 542 13.97 -0.77 -27.84
N SER A 543 14.93 -1.70 -27.78
CA SER A 543 16.09 -1.73 -28.69
C SER A 543 15.99 -2.91 -29.67
N GLY A 544 15.22 -2.72 -30.74
CA GLY A 544 15.16 -3.71 -31.82
C GLY A 544 16.20 -3.40 -32.90
N GLN A 545 17.37 -4.05 -32.87
CA GLN A 545 18.10 -4.40 -34.08
C GLN A 545 18.08 -5.93 -34.24
N VAL A 546 17.23 -6.42 -35.13
CA VAL A 546 17.44 -7.71 -35.78
C VAL A 546 17.84 -7.39 -37.21
N LYS A 547 19.14 -7.54 -37.52
CA LYS A 547 19.59 -7.69 -38.90
C LYS A 547 19.17 -9.09 -39.35
N LEU A 548 18.58 -9.15 -40.56
CA LEU A 548 18.41 -10.38 -41.33
C LEU A 548 19.72 -11.16 -41.46
#